data_AF-A0A9E2QMW9-F1
#
_entry.id   AF-A0A9E2QMW9-F1
#
_cell.length_a   1.000
_cell.length_b   1.000
_cell.length_c   1.000
_cell.angle_alpha   90.00
_cell.angle_beta   90.00
_cell.angle_gamma   90.00
#
_symmetry.space_group_name_H-M   'P 1'
#
loop_
_entity.id
_entity.type
_entity.pdbx_description
1 polymer ?
#
loop_
_entity_poly.entity_id
_entity_poly.type
_entity_poly.pdbx_seq_one_letter_code
_entity_poly.pdbx_strand_id
1 'polypeptide(L)'
;MTRNKKIILILILTIVLFCLSLFYVRNEVCCMFAGMRHRGFPYQIISISKVTEDFEEAKKVYSLNDFELLSRGWKLKIDSGFDPLFWSISFNFIFYLAISSGLIFIVERIKQNEKKIKK
;
A
#
# COMPACT_ATOMS: atom_id res chain seq x y z
N MET A 1 -17.70 23.15 -8.12
CA MET A 1 -16.40 22.73 -8.67
C MET A 1 -16.64 22.31 -10.12
N THR A 2 -15.80 22.70 -11.08
CA THR A 2 -15.97 22.25 -12.47
C THR A 2 -15.58 20.78 -12.60
N ARG A 3 -16.17 20.05 -13.57
CA ARG A 3 -15.90 18.62 -13.79
C ARG A 3 -14.41 18.31 -13.94
N ASN A 4 -13.69 19.14 -14.69
CA ASN A 4 -12.26 18.96 -14.95
C ASN A 4 -11.43 19.10 -13.66
N LYS A 5 -11.72 20.10 -12.82
CA LYS A 5 -11.04 20.28 -11.53
C LYS A 5 -11.26 19.08 -10.60
N LYS A 6 -12.46 18.46 -10.66
CA LYS A 6 -12.77 17.25 -9.88
C LYS A 6 -11.95 16.05 -10.31
N ILE A 7 -11.86 15.79 -11.61
CA ILE A 7 -11.07 14.68 -12.14
C ILE A 7 -9.60 14.84 -11.76
N ILE A 8 -9.03 16.03 -11.94
CA ILE A 8 -7.63 16.32 -11.58
C ILE A 8 -7.39 16.07 -10.09
N LEU A 9 -8.28 16.56 -9.22
CA LEU A 9 -8.12 16.40 -7.78
C LEU A 9 -8.24 14.94 -7.33
N ILE A 10 -9.14 14.16 -7.94
CA ILE A 10 -9.24 12.72 -7.72
C ILE A 10 -7.94 12.03 -8.13
N LEU A 11 -7.40 12.32 -9.31
CA LEU A 11 -6.15 11.71 -9.79
C LEU A 11 -4.96 12.03 -8.88
N ILE A 12 -4.81 13.29 -8.46
CA ILE A 12 -3.75 13.70 -7.53
C ILE A 12 -3.89 12.92 -6.21
N LEU A 13 -5.10 12.87 -5.65
CA LEU A 13 -5.36 12.15 -4.41
C LEU A 13 -5.06 10.65 -4.53
N THR A 14 -5.45 10.02 -5.65
CA THR A 14 -5.16 8.62 -5.94
C THR A 14 -3.66 8.35 -5.97
N ILE A 15 -2.89 9.19 -6.69
CA ILE A 15 -1.43 9.03 -6.80
C ILE A 15 -0.79 9.19 -5.41
N VAL A 16 -1.19 10.21 -4.65
CA VAL A 16 -0.66 10.44 -3.30
C VAL A 16 -0.96 9.25 -2.38
N LEU A 17 -2.20 8.77 -2.35
CA LEU A 17 -2.58 7.62 -1.52
C LEU A 17 -1.87 6.34 -1.95
N PHE A 18 -1.70 6.13 -3.26
CA PHE A 18 -0.95 5.00 -3.79
C PHE A 18 0.53 5.05 -3.39
N CYS A 19 1.19 6.20 -3.51
CA CYS A 19 2.57 6.35 -3.06
C CYS A 19 2.71 6.18 -1.54
N LEU A 20 1.75 6.70 -0.76
CA LEU A 20 1.72 6.52 0.69
C LEU A 20 1.54 5.05 1.10
N SER A 21 0.84 4.25 0.29
CA SER A 21 0.64 2.83 0.58
C SER A 21 1.94 2.02 0.62
N LEU A 22 2.97 2.43 -0.13
CA LEU A 22 4.27 1.77 -0.15
C LEU A 22 5.03 1.88 1.18
N PHE A 23 4.63 2.83 2.03
CA PHE A 23 5.15 2.97 3.39
C PHE A 23 4.43 2.09 4.40
N TYR A 24 3.29 1.50 4.04
CA TYR A 24 2.63 0.51 4.89
C TYR A 24 3.47 -0.77 4.89
N VAL A 25 3.92 -1.16 6.08
CA VAL A 25 4.76 -2.34 6.29
C VAL A 25 3.98 -3.40 7.07
N ARG A 26 3.98 -4.63 6.56
CA ARG A 26 3.45 -5.80 7.25
C ARG A 26 4.56 -6.84 7.37
N ASN A 27 4.94 -7.16 8.59
CA ASN A 27 5.96 -8.18 8.86
C ASN A 27 5.26 -9.51 9.17
N GLU A 28 5.80 -10.59 8.63
CA GLU A 28 5.30 -11.95 8.81
C GLU A 28 6.48 -12.92 8.96
N VAL A 29 6.28 -13.94 9.78
CA VAL A 29 7.14 -15.14 9.78
C VAL A 29 6.22 -16.31 9.50
N CYS A 30 6.52 -17.05 8.44
CA CYS A 30 5.68 -18.11 7.89
C CYS A 30 6.53 -19.37 7.60
N CYS A 31 5.85 -20.45 7.20
CA CYS A 31 6.32 -21.82 7.01
C CYS A 31 7.78 -21.94 6.52
N MET A 32 8.49 -22.95 7.06
CA MET A 32 9.93 -23.17 6.84
C MET A 32 10.82 -22.00 7.29
N PHE A 33 10.49 -21.41 8.44
CA PHE A 33 11.21 -20.27 9.02
C PHE A 33 11.52 -19.17 7.98
N ALA A 34 10.51 -18.82 7.18
CA ALA A 34 10.59 -17.74 6.22
C ALA A 34 10.19 -16.42 6.90
N GLY A 35 11.13 -15.48 7.02
CA GLY A 35 10.82 -14.11 7.42
C GLY A 35 10.48 -13.28 6.20
N MET A 36 9.40 -12.49 6.28
CA MET A 36 8.91 -11.64 5.19
C MET A 36 8.47 -10.27 5.71
N ARG A 37 8.94 -9.21 5.03
CA ARG A 37 8.51 -7.84 5.23
C ARG A 37 7.85 -7.35 3.96
N HIS A 38 6.53 -7.19 4.00
CA HIS A 38 5.71 -6.78 2.87
C HIS A 38 5.48 -5.27 2.91
N ARG A 39 5.53 -4.64 1.74
CA ARG A 39 5.25 -3.21 1.53
C ARG A 39 4.16 -3.04 0.48
N GLY A 40 3.24 -2.11 0.75
CA GLY A 40 2.08 -1.83 -0.10
C GLY A 40 0.77 -2.26 0.55
N PHE A 41 -0.31 -1.59 0.13
CA PHE A 41 -1.68 -1.87 0.56
C PHE A 41 -2.66 -1.47 -0.55
N PRO A 42 -3.81 -2.16 -0.72
CA PRO A 42 -4.19 -3.43 -0.09
C PRO A 42 -3.39 -4.65 -0.56
N TYR A 43 -2.80 -4.58 -1.75
CA TYR A 43 -1.92 -5.62 -2.27
C TYR A 43 -0.46 -5.22 -2.08
N GLN A 44 0.36 -6.18 -1.67
CA GLN A 44 1.81 -5.99 -1.59
C GLN A 44 2.42 -5.77 -2.98
N ILE A 45 3.41 -4.90 -3.06
CA ILE A 45 4.15 -4.59 -4.30
C ILE A 45 5.62 -4.98 -4.16
N ILE A 46 6.17 -4.77 -2.96
CA ILE A 46 7.57 -5.04 -2.65
C ILE A 46 7.60 -5.93 -1.41
N SER A 47 8.49 -6.91 -1.38
CA SER A 47 8.78 -7.67 -0.18
C SER A 47 10.28 -7.87 0.02
N ILE A 48 10.72 -7.92 1.28
CA ILE A 48 12.06 -8.38 1.65
C ILE A 48 11.87 -9.72 2.35
N SER A 49 12.52 -10.77 1.85
CA SER A 49 12.37 -12.09 2.45
C SER A 49 13.64 -12.92 2.50
N LYS A 50 13.66 -13.83 3.46
CA LYS A 50 14.71 -14.84 3.62
C LYS A 50 14.09 -16.11 4.21
N VAL A 51 14.41 -17.24 3.59
CA VAL A 51 14.15 -18.57 4.13
C VAL A 51 15.40 -18.99 4.89
N THR A 52 15.22 -19.49 6.11
CA THR A 52 16.31 -19.88 7.01
C THR A 52 15.97 -21.21 7.68
N GLU A 53 16.96 -21.87 8.28
CA GLU A 53 16.78 -23.07 9.09
C GLU A 53 16.58 -22.72 10.58
N ASP A 54 16.89 -21.48 10.96
CA ASP A 54 16.74 -20.95 12.31
C ASP A 54 15.56 -19.95 12.39
N PHE A 55 14.65 -20.22 13.32
CA PHE A 55 13.50 -19.37 13.62
C PHE A 55 13.90 -18.01 14.19
N GLU A 56 14.97 -17.92 14.96
CA GLU A 56 15.46 -16.66 15.52
C GLU A 56 16.05 -15.76 14.43
N GLU A 57 16.70 -16.34 13.42
CA GLU A 57 17.08 -15.61 12.20
C GLU A 57 15.84 -15.09 11.46
N ALA A 58 14.76 -15.87 11.34
CA ALA A 58 13.54 -15.43 10.67
C ALA A 58 12.86 -14.25 11.39
N LYS A 59 12.88 -14.25 12.73
CA LYS A 59 12.33 -13.17 13.57
C LYS A 59 13.04 -11.84 13.41
N LYS A 60 14.25 -11.79 12.85
CA LYS A 60 14.96 -10.54 12.58
C LYS A 60 14.17 -9.60 11.66
N VAL A 61 13.18 -10.11 10.94
CA VAL A 61 12.22 -9.30 10.16
C VAL A 61 11.41 -8.31 11.01
N TYR A 62 11.27 -8.53 12.32
CA TYR A 62 10.55 -7.60 13.20
C TYR A 62 11.46 -6.54 13.82
N SER A 63 12.75 -6.83 13.97
CA SER A 63 13.68 -5.99 14.73
C SER A 63 14.66 -5.18 13.88
N LEU A 64 15.07 -5.70 12.72
CA LEU A 64 16.05 -5.03 11.86
C LEU A 64 15.38 -4.11 10.84
N ASN A 65 16.07 -3.04 10.45
CA ASN A 65 15.61 -2.18 9.36
C ASN A 65 15.89 -2.80 7.98
N ASP A 66 15.32 -2.23 6.91
CA ASP A 66 15.44 -2.81 5.56
C ASP A 66 16.89 -2.90 5.08
N PHE A 67 17.71 -1.89 5.36
CA PHE A 67 19.11 -1.87 4.95
C PHE A 67 19.91 -2.98 5.64
N GLU A 68 19.68 -3.16 6.94
CA GLU A 68 20.29 -4.24 7.72
C GLU A 68 19.86 -5.62 7.21
N LEU A 69 18.57 -5.81 6.92
CA LEU A 69 18.07 -7.06 6.35
C LEU A 69 18.76 -7.37 5.01
N LEU A 70 18.81 -6.39 4.10
CA LEU A 70 19.46 -6.54 2.79
C LEU A 70 20.97 -6.83 2.93
N SER A 71 21.66 -6.16 3.86
CA SER A 71 23.08 -6.42 4.14
C SER A 71 23.36 -7.83 4.66
N ARG A 72 22.36 -8.48 5.30
CA ARG A 72 22.44 -9.84 5.84
C ARG A 72 21.93 -10.91 4.87
N GLY A 73 21.88 -10.57 3.57
CA GLY A 73 21.54 -11.49 2.49
C GLY A 73 20.04 -11.75 2.32
N TRP A 74 19.17 -10.93 2.90
CA TRP A 74 17.74 -10.98 2.60
C TRP A 74 17.51 -10.46 1.18
N LYS A 75 16.55 -11.06 0.46
CA LYS A 75 16.30 -10.74 -0.94
C LYS A 75 15.13 -9.77 -1.06
N LEU A 76 15.35 -8.68 -1.80
CA LEU A 76 14.28 -7.81 -2.26
C LEU A 76 13.56 -8.49 -3.43
N LYS A 77 12.24 -8.64 -3.32
CA LYS A 77 11.36 -9.12 -4.38
C LYS A 77 10.39 -8.01 -4.75
N ILE A 78 10.35 -7.66 -6.02
CA ILE A 78 9.38 -6.73 -6.60
C ILE A 78 8.29 -7.57 -7.26
N ASP A 79 7.62 -8.37 -6.44
CA ASP A 79 6.54 -9.24 -6.87
C ASP A 79 5.66 -9.58 -5.67
N SER A 80 4.36 -9.73 -5.89
CA SER A 80 3.41 -10.10 -4.84
C SER A 80 3.38 -11.61 -4.59
N GLY A 81 4.25 -12.39 -5.23
CA GLY A 81 4.42 -13.83 -5.02
C GLY A 81 3.31 -14.71 -5.60
N PHE A 82 2.10 -14.17 -5.79
CA PHE A 82 0.94 -14.86 -6.38
C PHE A 82 0.43 -14.23 -7.68
N ASP A 83 0.61 -12.92 -7.89
CA ASP A 83 0.10 -12.19 -9.05
C ASP A 83 1.20 -11.36 -9.73
N PRO A 84 1.23 -11.26 -11.07
CA PRO A 84 2.17 -10.40 -11.77
C PRO A 84 2.13 -8.97 -11.22
N LEU A 85 3.30 -8.35 -11.04
CA LEU A 85 3.48 -6.97 -10.56
C LEU A 85 2.48 -5.96 -11.16
N PHE A 86 2.19 -6.10 -12.46
CA PHE A 86 1.22 -5.27 -13.17
C PHE A 86 -0.19 -5.30 -12.56
N TRP A 87 -0.66 -6.48 -12.15
CA TRP A 87 -1.97 -6.65 -11.51
C TRP A 87 -1.98 -6.03 -10.13
N SER A 88 -0.95 -6.28 -9.32
CA SER A 88 -0.81 -5.69 -8.00
C SER A 88 -0.83 -4.15 -8.07
N ILE A 89 -0.11 -3.55 -9.02
CA ILE A 89 -0.13 -2.11 -9.25
C ILE A 89 -1.52 -1.64 -9.70
N SER A 90 -2.13 -2.33 -10.66
CA SER A 90 -3.43 -1.95 -11.22
C SER A 90 -4.56 -2.02 -10.19
N PHE A 91 -4.62 -3.09 -9.39
CA PHE A 91 -5.61 -3.25 -8.32
C PHE A 91 -5.45 -2.20 -7.23
N ASN A 92 -4.20 -1.94 -6.80
CA ASN A 92 -3.93 -0.88 -5.83
C ASN A 92 -4.35 0.49 -6.39
N PHE A 93 -4.04 0.79 -7.65
CA PHE A 93 -4.44 2.06 -8.27
C PHE A 93 -5.97 2.21 -8.37
N ILE A 94 -6.68 1.17 -8.81
CA ILE A 94 -8.15 1.15 -8.88
C ILE A 94 -8.77 1.32 -7.49
N PHE A 95 -8.21 0.64 -6.49
CA PHE A 95 -8.65 0.74 -5.10
C PHE A 95 -8.55 2.19 -4.59
N TYR A 96 -7.39 2.85 -4.79
CA TYR A 96 -7.22 4.23 -4.39
C TYR A 96 -8.03 5.22 -5.23
N LEU A 97 -8.31 4.90 -6.50
CA LEU A 97 -9.23 5.67 -7.33
C LEU A 97 -10.65 5.63 -6.78
N ALA A 98 -11.12 4.46 -6.35
CA ALA A 98 -12.43 4.28 -5.73
C ALA A 98 -12.52 5.04 -4.40
N ILE A 99 -11.52 4.93 -3.53
CA ILE A 99 -11.45 5.69 -2.26
C ILE A 99 -11.46 7.19 -2.52
N SER A 100 -10.59 7.68 -3.41
CA SER A 100 -10.49 9.10 -3.73
C SER A 100 -11.80 9.65 -4.29
N SER A 101 -12.44 8.90 -5.18
CA SER A 101 -13.76 9.27 -5.73
C SER A 101 -14.83 9.32 -4.65
N GLY A 102 -14.85 8.35 -3.74
CA GLY A 102 -15.78 8.30 -2.61
C GLY A 102 -15.60 9.46 -1.64
N LEU A 103 -14.36 9.79 -1.27
CA LEU A 103 -14.04 10.93 -0.41
C LEU A 103 -14.53 12.25 -0.99
N ILE A 104 -14.27 12.49 -2.28
CA ILE A 104 -14.75 13.71 -2.95
C ILE A 104 -16.27 13.76 -3.02
N PHE A 105 -16.93 12.64 -3.25
CA PHE A 105 -18.39 12.57 -3.23
C PHE A 105 -18.97 12.91 -1.85
N ILE A 106 -18.38 12.37 -0.77
CA ILE A 106 -18.81 12.65 0.61
C ILE A 106 -18.63 14.15 0.93
N VAL A 107 -17.48 14.72 0.58
CA VAL A 107 -17.21 16.16 0.79
C VAL A 107 -18.22 17.03 0.04
N GLU A 108 -18.60 16.66 -1.18
CA GLU A 108 -19.64 17.36 -1.95
C GLU A 108 -21.01 17.28 -1.27
N ARG A 109 -21.40 16.10 -0.76
CA ARG A 109 -22.66 15.90 -0.03
C ARG A 109 -22.73 16.73 1.23
N ILE A 110 -21.66 16.78 2.02
CA ILE A 110 -21.58 17.60 3.24
C ILE A 110 -21.77 19.09 2.89
N LYS A 111 -21.03 19.60 1.90
CA LYS A 111 -21.16 21.00 1.44
C LYS A 111 -22.55 21.36 0.93
N GLN A 112 -23.27 20.41 0.32
CA GLN A 112 -24.65 20.64 -0.11
C GLN A 112 -25.62 20.73 1.07
N ASN A 113 -25.44 19.88 2.09
CA ASN A 113 -26.28 19.89 3.28
C ASN A 113 -26.08 21.17 4.11
N GLU A 114 -24.84 21.64 4.28
CA GLU A 114 -24.55 22.92 4.95
C GLU A 114 -25.25 24.11 4.27
N LYS A 115 -25.31 24.12 2.94
CA LYS A 115 -26.02 25.16 2.18
C LYS A 115 -27.53 25.12 2.36
N LYS A 116 -28.11 23.94 2.63
CA LYS A 116 -29.55 23.80 2.91
C LYS A 116 -29.91 24.28 4.31
N ILE A 117 -29.03 24.09 5.30
CA ILE A 117 -29.27 24.52 6.69
C ILE A 117 -29.18 26.05 6.84
N LYS A 118 -28.36 26.72 6.01
CA LYS A 118 -28.18 28.18 6.05
C LYS A 118 -29.24 28.98 5.25
N LYS A 119 -30.24 28.32 4.66
CA LYS A 119 -31.36 28.95 3.97
C LYS A 119 -32.62 28.75 4.77
#